data_AF-Q6HAC8-F1
#
_entry.id   AF-Q6HAC8-F1
#
_cell.length_a   1.000
_cell.length_b   1.000
_cell.length_c   1.000
_cell.angle_alpha   90.00
_cell.angle_beta   90.00
_cell.angle_gamma   90.00
#
_symmetry.space_group_name_H-M   'P 1'
#
loop_
_entity.id
_entity.type
_entity.pdbx_description
1 polymer ?
#
loop_
_entity_poly.entity_id
_entity_poly.type
_entity_poly.pdbx_seq_one_letter_code
_entity_poly.pdbx_strand_id
1 'polypeptide(L)'
;MSDLEQLKQILGNGLTDQTFLLEPRTGKGLLNLMAKYTEAVPFAGHTDADWKDFWMAGCTLEALSDIYQYPGLAEKKLPVQQAFLLALLHLLETPRAMLNTVPARHRSLYYRDLLGFAPRAPQPDSVAVSFTLQRNSSPYALPAGSLLDGGQDSAGNSITYQTDDSLLITGQQLEQLCWTAQVGETWKRYTAIDSATGVTLPAEGLRLFTATGQGTDTKEKAPELYLGFSGTSAQDTLSLYWSVRASSALDVTWWYYQGTKWASLDAELQDNTASLSVSNLWRARLPADSQPGSGLPQDDEPLEAGYYWIKGTLKENKEAKDENSPAEAMPQLQAVLANAMTATLNVAQAIDDSHFSQPLPANTINQLVTPVAAISDVRQPLPSVGGQPRETEMAMLQRAAPRIAHRQRAITWNNMRSLLMEHYPEIFDVRFPDVDKLSRLPALEVQSLMVIPDGRYGDNDDALRPALSNGRLSRMAQWLSQYTSLWAAPTLKNPKYIDVTARYRVTFVVGIRPDYGYRQLAAQLQHDYMPWATDRRQAVTPGNQVDYYQLLATLQQSPLVQSVNALVLSHDVIDETGKPTSMETQSTVTARDDEVLILCPEGETHV
;
A
#
# COMPACT_ATOMS: atom_id res chain seq x y z
N MET A 1 30.80 -19.97 22.54
CA MET A 1 29.93 -20.69 21.58
C MET A 1 30.48 -22.09 21.41
N SER A 2 29.63 -23.11 21.42
CA SER A 2 30.02 -24.49 21.09
C SER A 2 30.41 -24.60 19.62
N ASP A 3 31.34 -25.50 19.27
CA ASP A 3 31.75 -25.81 17.89
C ASP A 3 30.53 -26.20 17.01
N LEU A 4 29.52 -26.85 17.60
CA LEU A 4 28.28 -27.19 16.90
C LEU A 4 27.45 -25.95 16.56
N GLU A 5 27.40 -24.94 17.43
CA GLU A 5 26.69 -23.69 17.16
C GLU A 5 27.40 -22.86 16.08
N GLN A 6 28.75 -22.88 16.07
CA GLN A 6 29.53 -22.34 14.97
C GLN A 6 29.22 -23.07 13.66
N LEU A 7 29.18 -24.41 13.68
CA LEU A 7 28.81 -25.20 12.51
C LEU A 7 27.40 -24.86 12.00
N LYS A 8 26.40 -24.77 12.89
CA LYS A 8 25.03 -24.39 12.51
C LYS A 8 24.97 -23.00 11.87
N GLN A 9 25.72 -22.03 12.40
CA GLN A 9 25.83 -20.70 11.79
C GLN A 9 26.45 -20.76 10.40
N ILE A 10 27.55 -21.50 10.22
CA ILE A 10 28.20 -21.68 8.92
C ILE A 10 27.26 -22.38 7.93
N LEU A 11 26.60 -23.46 8.36
CA LEU A 11 25.67 -24.24 7.54
C LEU A 11 24.43 -23.44 7.15
N GLY A 12 23.94 -22.60 8.06
CA GLY A 12 22.77 -21.75 7.88
C GLY A 12 23.03 -20.49 7.07
N ASN A 13 24.28 -20.05 6.95
CA ASN A 13 24.63 -18.88 6.16
C ASN A 13 24.20 -19.06 4.69
N GLY A 14 23.43 -18.09 4.17
CA GLY A 14 22.89 -18.11 2.81
C GLY A 14 21.67 -19.02 2.60
N LEU A 15 21.14 -19.68 3.64
CA LEU A 15 19.89 -20.44 3.55
C LEU A 15 18.71 -19.57 4.00
N THR A 16 17.69 -19.46 3.16
CA THR A 16 16.57 -18.54 3.36
C THR A 16 15.37 -19.13 4.08
N ASP A 17 15.25 -20.45 4.17
CA ASP A 17 14.14 -21.13 4.83
C ASP A 17 14.58 -22.51 5.30
N GLN A 18 14.43 -22.76 6.59
CA GLN A 18 14.73 -24.03 7.25
C GLN A 18 13.54 -24.52 8.08
N THR A 19 12.33 -24.03 7.78
CA THR A 19 11.12 -24.41 8.52
C THR A 19 10.82 -25.90 8.38
N PHE A 20 11.08 -26.47 7.20
CA PHE A 20 10.98 -27.91 6.96
C PHE A 20 12.32 -28.61 7.21
N LEU A 21 12.30 -29.61 8.10
CA LEU A 21 13.45 -30.43 8.47
C LEU A 21 13.24 -31.88 8.01
N LEU A 22 14.23 -32.48 7.34
CA LEU A 22 14.19 -33.91 7.00
C LEU A 22 14.30 -34.79 8.25
N GLU A 23 15.00 -34.31 9.27
CA GLU A 23 15.23 -35.00 10.52
C GLU A 23 14.83 -34.11 11.72
N PRO A 24 13.52 -34.06 12.05
CA PRO A 24 13.00 -33.18 13.10
C PRO A 24 13.13 -33.77 14.51
N ARG A 25 13.51 -35.05 14.68
CA ARG A 25 13.46 -35.73 16.00
C ARG A 25 14.43 -35.07 16.98
N THR A 26 13.97 -34.55 18.11
CA THR A 26 14.86 -33.97 19.14
C THR A 26 15.70 -35.04 19.85
N GLY A 27 16.68 -34.64 20.68
CA GLY A 27 17.41 -35.57 21.55
C GLY A 27 16.47 -36.46 22.38
N LYS A 28 15.40 -35.87 22.94
CA LYS A 28 14.31 -36.59 23.61
C LYS A 28 13.65 -37.63 22.70
N GLY A 29 13.34 -37.26 21.47
CA GLY A 29 12.75 -38.17 20.48
C GLY A 29 13.64 -39.37 20.16
N LEU A 30 14.95 -39.16 20.07
CA LEU A 30 15.93 -40.22 19.85
C LEU A 30 16.10 -41.12 21.08
N LEU A 31 16.11 -40.56 22.30
CA LEU A 31 16.14 -41.33 23.55
C LEU A 31 14.91 -42.22 23.69
N ASN A 32 13.71 -41.68 23.41
CA ASN A 32 12.47 -42.46 23.42
C ASN A 32 12.48 -43.59 22.38
N LEU A 33 12.98 -43.31 21.18
CA LEU A 33 13.13 -44.33 20.13
C LEU A 33 14.09 -45.44 20.58
N MET A 34 15.22 -45.05 21.18
CA MET A 34 16.20 -46.01 21.68
C MET A 34 15.61 -46.88 22.80
N ALA A 35 14.93 -46.27 23.79
CA ALA A 35 14.28 -47.02 24.86
C ALA A 35 13.28 -48.06 24.33
N LYS A 36 12.44 -47.64 23.37
CA LYS A 36 11.47 -48.54 22.72
C LYS A 36 12.16 -49.66 21.95
N TYR A 37 13.29 -49.36 21.29
CA TYR A 37 14.07 -50.36 20.57
C TYR A 37 14.70 -51.38 21.52
N THR A 38 15.29 -50.92 22.63
CA THR A 38 15.99 -51.79 23.59
C THR A 38 15.05 -52.58 24.50
N GLU A 39 13.82 -52.11 24.71
CA GLU A 39 12.75 -52.87 25.38
C GLU A 39 12.36 -54.14 24.61
N ALA A 40 12.48 -54.11 23.28
CA ALA A 40 12.23 -55.30 22.44
C ALA A 40 13.41 -56.29 22.43
N VAL A 41 14.56 -55.94 23.02
CA VAL A 41 15.75 -56.79 23.05
C VAL A 41 15.88 -57.41 24.45
N PRO A 42 15.72 -58.74 24.60
CA PRO A 42 15.84 -59.39 25.90
C PRO A 42 17.27 -59.32 26.42
N PHE A 43 17.42 -59.16 27.73
CA PHE A 43 18.73 -59.16 28.37
C PHE A 43 19.18 -60.60 28.65
N ALA A 44 20.27 -61.04 28.01
CA ALA A 44 20.68 -62.44 28.03
C ALA A 44 20.94 -62.94 29.46
N GLY A 45 20.28 -64.06 29.82
CA GLY A 45 20.41 -64.66 31.16
C GLY A 45 19.43 -64.12 32.21
N HIS A 46 18.55 -63.19 31.86
CA HIS A 46 17.54 -62.62 32.75
C HIS A 46 16.14 -62.69 32.10
N THR A 47 15.20 -63.41 32.73
CA THR A 47 13.86 -63.65 32.16
C THR A 47 12.92 -62.44 32.24
N ASP A 48 13.18 -61.53 33.17
CA ASP A 48 12.31 -60.39 33.49
C ASP A 48 13.01 -59.03 33.28
N ALA A 49 14.08 -59.00 32.46
CA ALA A 49 14.83 -57.78 32.16
C ALA A 49 15.13 -57.64 30.67
N ASP A 50 15.15 -56.40 30.21
CA ASP A 50 15.46 -56.05 28.83
C ASP A 50 16.67 -55.10 28.76
N TRP A 51 17.11 -54.75 27.55
CA TRP A 51 18.21 -53.80 27.39
C TRP A 51 17.84 -52.37 27.77
N LYS A 52 16.55 -52.00 27.82
CA LYS A 52 16.12 -50.67 28.28
C LYS A 52 16.41 -50.52 29.77
N ASP A 53 16.22 -51.57 30.58
CA ASP A 53 16.58 -51.57 32.01
C ASP A 53 18.07 -51.26 32.22
N PHE A 54 18.95 -51.75 31.33
CA PHE A 54 20.38 -51.46 31.36
C PHE A 54 20.71 -50.00 31.01
N TRP A 55 20.15 -49.49 29.90
CA TRP A 55 20.44 -48.13 29.42
C TRP A 55 19.80 -47.04 30.30
N MET A 56 18.61 -47.31 30.85
CA MET A 56 17.84 -46.38 31.68
C MET A 56 17.97 -46.66 33.19
N ALA A 57 18.99 -47.44 33.58
CA ALA A 57 19.21 -47.83 34.96
C ALA A 57 19.29 -46.60 35.90
N GLY A 58 18.36 -46.51 36.86
CA GLY A 58 18.38 -45.47 37.90
C GLY A 58 18.15 -44.04 37.41
N CYS A 59 17.73 -43.84 36.15
CA CYS A 59 17.43 -42.52 35.60
C CYS A 59 16.21 -42.59 34.69
N THR A 60 15.31 -41.61 34.81
CA THR A 60 14.17 -41.50 33.90
C THR A 60 14.63 -40.96 32.54
N LEU A 61 13.83 -41.24 31.50
CA LEU A 61 14.06 -40.71 30.15
C LEU A 61 14.03 -39.17 30.14
N GLU A 62 13.18 -38.58 30.97
CA GLU A 62 13.10 -37.14 31.18
C GLU A 62 14.41 -36.60 31.76
N ALA A 63 14.93 -37.22 32.81
CA ALA A 63 16.19 -36.79 33.43
C ALA A 63 17.37 -36.88 32.45
N LEU A 64 17.46 -37.94 31.64
CA LEU A 64 18.50 -38.06 30.61
C LEU A 64 18.32 -37.04 29.48
N SER A 65 17.08 -36.72 29.10
CA SER A 65 16.79 -35.66 28.14
C SER A 65 17.18 -34.28 28.67
N ASP A 66 16.94 -34.02 29.96
CA ASP A 66 17.29 -32.75 30.61
C ASP A 66 18.82 -32.60 30.72
N ILE A 67 19.53 -33.67 31.09
CA ILE A 67 21.00 -33.70 31.11
C ILE A 67 21.57 -33.50 29.70
N TYR A 68 20.94 -34.09 28.68
CA TYR A 68 21.35 -33.90 27.29
C TYR A 68 21.22 -32.43 26.84
N GLN A 69 20.10 -31.78 27.17
CA GLN A 69 19.87 -30.38 26.80
C GLN A 69 20.70 -29.41 27.65
N TYR A 70 20.90 -29.74 28.93
CA TYR A 70 21.62 -28.94 29.90
C TYR A 70 22.65 -29.81 30.62
N PRO A 71 23.87 -29.98 30.06
CA PRO A 71 24.92 -30.83 30.65
C PRO A 71 25.29 -30.48 32.10
N GLY A 72 25.04 -29.24 32.54
CA GLY A 72 25.26 -28.81 33.93
C GLY A 72 24.32 -29.45 34.97
N LEU A 73 23.24 -30.11 34.54
CA LEU A 73 22.34 -30.88 35.41
C LEU A 73 22.88 -32.27 35.73
N ALA A 74 23.94 -32.72 35.06
CA ALA A 74 24.57 -33.99 35.39
C ALA A 74 25.13 -33.93 36.82
N GLU A 75 24.65 -34.83 37.70
CA GLU A 75 25.35 -35.08 38.96
C GLU A 75 26.79 -35.51 38.66
N LYS A 76 27.73 -35.30 39.61
CA LYS A 76 29.16 -35.64 39.42
C LYS A 76 29.43 -37.13 39.08
N LYS A 77 28.41 -38.00 39.08
CA LYS A 77 28.48 -39.43 38.74
C LYS A 77 27.29 -39.84 37.86
N LEU A 78 27.40 -39.66 36.55
CA LEU A 78 26.51 -40.30 35.57
C LEU A 78 27.05 -41.71 35.25
N PRO A 79 26.20 -42.76 35.21
CA PRO A 79 26.60 -44.09 34.74
C PRO A 79 27.28 -44.04 33.37
N VAL A 80 28.35 -44.83 33.20
CA VAL A 80 29.21 -44.79 31.99
C VAL A 80 28.41 -45.08 30.72
N GLN A 81 27.47 -46.02 30.78
CA GLN A 81 26.60 -46.35 29.64
C GLN A 81 25.68 -45.18 29.26
N GLN A 82 25.18 -44.42 30.23
CA GLN A 82 24.36 -43.22 29.97
C GLN A 82 25.21 -42.08 29.42
N ALA A 83 26.40 -41.85 29.97
CA ALA A 83 27.35 -40.87 29.43
C ALA A 83 27.74 -41.21 27.97
N PHE A 84 28.00 -42.48 27.67
CA PHE A 84 28.28 -42.96 26.33
C PHE A 84 27.10 -42.71 25.38
N LEU A 85 25.88 -43.02 25.81
CA LEU A 85 24.67 -42.78 25.03
C LEU A 85 24.49 -41.29 24.72
N LEU A 86 24.62 -40.41 25.71
CA LEU A 86 24.49 -38.96 25.52
C LEU A 86 25.58 -38.41 24.60
N ALA A 87 26.82 -38.89 24.73
CA ALA A 87 27.92 -38.53 23.82
C ALA A 87 27.63 -38.97 22.38
N LEU A 88 27.07 -40.17 22.18
CA LEU A 88 26.66 -40.65 20.85
C LEU A 88 25.57 -39.76 20.24
N LEU A 89 24.56 -39.37 21.04
CA LEU A 89 23.52 -38.47 20.57
C LEU A 89 24.08 -37.10 20.17
N HIS A 90 25.05 -36.58 20.93
CA HIS A 90 25.73 -35.33 20.59
C HIS A 90 26.51 -35.43 19.27
N LEU A 91 27.21 -36.54 19.02
CA LEU A 91 27.88 -36.78 17.73
C LEU A 91 26.89 -36.81 16.56
N LEU A 92 25.68 -37.34 16.78
CA LEU A 92 24.63 -37.39 15.76
C LEU A 92 24.01 -36.01 15.45
N GLU A 93 24.25 -34.97 16.25
CA GLU A 93 23.75 -33.62 15.94
C GLU A 93 24.36 -33.04 14.67
N THR A 94 25.63 -33.36 14.40
CA THR A 94 26.36 -32.88 13.20
C THR A 94 25.73 -33.37 11.90
N PRO A 95 25.60 -34.69 11.62
CA PRO A 95 24.97 -35.17 10.40
C PRO A 95 23.50 -34.76 10.30
N ARG A 96 22.80 -34.63 11.43
CA ARG A 96 21.40 -34.14 11.45
C ARG A 96 21.31 -32.68 11.02
N ALA A 97 22.19 -31.81 11.52
CA ALA A 97 22.26 -30.42 11.11
C ALA A 97 22.55 -30.30 9.61
N MET A 98 23.50 -31.09 9.09
CA MET A 98 23.80 -31.12 7.66
C MET A 98 22.61 -31.61 6.82
N LEU A 99 21.97 -32.72 7.22
CA LEU A 99 20.82 -33.28 6.51
C LEU A 99 19.65 -32.30 6.46
N ASN A 100 19.42 -31.56 7.54
CA ASN A 100 18.38 -30.54 7.60
C ASN A 100 18.63 -29.32 6.72
N THR A 101 19.86 -29.13 6.20
CA THR A 101 20.13 -28.09 5.19
C THR A 101 19.80 -28.53 3.77
N VAL A 102 19.65 -29.84 3.51
CA VAL A 102 19.46 -30.40 2.17
C VAL A 102 18.18 -29.86 1.48
N PRO A 103 17.00 -29.79 2.13
CA PRO A 103 15.79 -29.28 1.47
C PRO A 103 15.94 -27.86 0.94
N ALA A 104 16.50 -26.96 1.75
CA ALA A 104 16.72 -25.57 1.38
C ALA A 104 17.70 -25.43 0.20
N ARG A 105 18.81 -26.18 0.25
CA ARG A 105 19.81 -26.22 -0.83
C ARG A 105 19.24 -26.81 -2.12
N HIS A 106 18.49 -27.90 -2.03
CA HIS A 106 17.83 -28.52 -3.17
C HIS A 106 16.80 -27.59 -3.81
N ARG A 107 16.03 -26.85 -3.01
CA ARG A 107 15.09 -25.83 -3.49
C ARG A 107 15.81 -24.71 -4.25
N SER A 108 16.94 -24.24 -3.73
CA SER A 108 17.77 -23.22 -4.39
C SER A 108 18.34 -23.72 -5.72
N LEU A 109 18.92 -24.93 -5.74
CA LEU A 109 19.40 -25.61 -6.96
C LEU A 109 18.29 -25.67 -8.02
N TYR A 110 17.09 -26.10 -7.64
CA TYR A 110 15.97 -26.25 -8.56
C TYR A 110 15.51 -24.90 -9.13
N TYR A 111 15.29 -23.89 -8.30
CA TYR A 111 14.78 -22.60 -8.79
C TYR A 111 15.86 -21.77 -9.50
N ARG A 112 17.07 -21.68 -8.96
CA ARG A 112 18.13 -20.81 -9.51
C ARG A 112 18.87 -21.49 -10.64
N ASP A 113 19.44 -22.67 -10.40
CA ASP A 113 20.39 -23.27 -11.33
C ASP A 113 19.70 -24.01 -12.48
N LEU A 114 18.55 -24.65 -12.21
CA LEU A 114 17.81 -25.37 -13.25
C LEU A 114 16.74 -24.52 -13.94
N LEU A 115 15.93 -23.78 -13.17
CA LEU A 115 14.84 -22.96 -13.74
C LEU A 115 15.24 -21.51 -14.05
N GLY A 116 16.39 -21.03 -13.57
CA GLY A 116 16.88 -19.68 -13.88
C GLY A 116 16.12 -18.55 -13.18
N PHE A 117 15.40 -18.83 -12.10
CA PHE A 117 14.82 -17.76 -11.28
C PHE A 117 15.93 -16.95 -10.62
N ALA A 118 15.79 -15.63 -10.72
CA ALA A 118 16.64 -14.68 -10.02
C ALA A 118 15.76 -13.68 -9.26
N PRO A 119 16.28 -13.10 -8.16
CA PRO A 119 15.64 -11.99 -7.51
C PRO A 119 15.48 -10.81 -8.48
N ARG A 120 14.34 -10.12 -8.43
CA ARG A 120 14.11 -8.90 -9.21
C ARG A 120 15.08 -7.80 -8.75
N ALA A 121 15.58 -7.04 -9.73
CA ALA A 121 16.32 -5.82 -9.47
C ALA A 121 15.44 -4.80 -8.71
N PRO A 122 16.05 -3.85 -7.97
CA PRO A 122 15.29 -2.77 -7.35
C PRO A 122 14.51 -2.00 -8.41
N GLN A 123 13.29 -1.59 -8.06
CA GLN A 123 12.45 -0.75 -8.91
C GLN A 123 12.78 0.71 -8.61
N PRO A 124 13.15 1.52 -9.63
CA PRO A 124 13.44 2.92 -9.43
C PRO A 124 12.19 3.67 -8.98
N ASP A 125 12.34 4.58 -8.02
CA ASP A 125 11.33 5.56 -7.68
C ASP A 125 11.36 6.74 -8.66
N SER A 126 10.24 7.46 -8.71
CA SER A 126 10.07 8.66 -9.52
C SER A 126 9.68 9.86 -8.64
N VAL A 127 10.03 11.05 -9.10
CA VAL A 127 9.75 12.33 -8.46
C VAL A 127 9.10 13.28 -9.46
N ALA A 128 8.27 14.19 -8.95
CA ALA A 128 7.80 15.35 -9.72
C ALA A 128 8.71 16.55 -9.43
N VAL A 129 9.22 17.17 -10.48
CA VAL A 129 10.20 18.25 -10.39
C VAL A 129 9.72 19.44 -11.21
N SER A 130 9.77 20.63 -10.63
CA SER A 130 9.49 21.89 -11.33
C SER A 130 10.77 22.68 -11.58
N PHE A 131 10.80 23.39 -12.71
CA PHE A 131 11.92 24.18 -13.14
C PHE A 131 11.52 25.64 -13.30
N THR A 132 12.34 26.56 -12.79
CA THR A 132 12.14 28.00 -12.99
C THR A 132 13.19 28.53 -13.96
N LEU A 133 12.74 29.28 -14.96
CA LEU A 133 13.62 29.94 -15.91
C LEU A 133 14.30 31.15 -15.27
N GLN A 134 15.52 31.46 -15.67
CA GLN A 134 16.20 32.69 -15.29
C GLN A 134 15.47 33.90 -15.90
N ARG A 135 15.39 35.01 -15.14
CA ARG A 135 14.76 36.23 -15.66
C ARG A 135 15.49 36.70 -16.92
N ASN A 136 14.72 37.05 -17.95
CA ASN A 136 15.18 37.53 -19.25
C ASN A 136 16.03 36.52 -20.06
N SER A 137 16.06 35.23 -19.72
CA SER A 137 16.63 34.23 -20.61
C SER A 137 15.60 33.77 -21.64
N SER A 138 16.08 33.34 -22.81
CA SER A 138 15.23 32.66 -23.80
C SER A 138 14.73 31.31 -23.24
N PRO A 139 13.57 30.81 -23.71
CA PRO A 139 13.10 29.47 -23.38
C PRO A 139 14.19 28.42 -23.57
N TYR A 140 14.28 27.47 -22.64
CA TYR A 140 15.33 26.46 -22.65
C TYR A 140 14.72 25.07 -22.83
N ALA A 141 15.16 24.34 -23.86
CA ALA A 141 14.77 22.96 -24.06
C ALA A 141 15.65 22.04 -23.19
N LEU A 142 15.10 21.61 -22.06
CA LEU A 142 15.71 20.59 -21.22
C LEU A 142 15.58 19.23 -21.92
N PRO A 143 16.69 18.57 -22.30
CA PRO A 143 16.62 17.28 -22.97
C PRO A 143 16.11 16.20 -22.03
N ALA A 144 15.44 15.19 -22.61
CA ALA A 144 15.19 13.94 -21.92
C ALA A 144 16.52 13.37 -21.45
N GLY A 145 16.56 12.86 -20.23
CA GLY A 145 17.79 12.33 -19.68
C GLY A 145 18.66 13.29 -18.86
N SER A 146 18.16 14.50 -18.59
CA SER A 146 18.89 15.46 -17.77
C SER A 146 19.00 14.98 -16.33
N LEU A 147 20.20 15.06 -15.76
CA LEU A 147 20.49 14.52 -14.43
C LEU A 147 20.24 15.55 -13.33
N LEU A 148 19.54 15.12 -12.30
CA LEU A 148 19.17 15.86 -11.10
C LEU A 148 19.88 15.27 -9.88
N ASP A 149 20.36 16.15 -9.01
CA ASP A 149 21.09 15.77 -7.80
C ASP A 149 20.11 15.43 -6.67
N GLY A 150 20.08 14.16 -6.24
CA GLY A 150 19.28 13.66 -5.14
C GLY A 150 20.08 13.43 -3.84
N GLY A 151 21.34 13.88 -3.77
CA GLY A 151 22.21 13.69 -2.62
C GLY A 151 22.92 12.33 -2.61
N GLN A 152 23.00 11.71 -1.43
CA GLN A 152 23.68 10.43 -1.22
C GLN A 152 22.86 9.50 -0.34
N ASP A 153 23.00 8.20 -0.56
CA ASP A 153 22.42 7.17 0.30
C ASP A 153 23.25 6.95 1.59
N SER A 154 22.79 6.03 2.44
CA SER A 154 23.44 5.68 3.70
C SER A 154 24.83 5.03 3.53
N ALA A 155 25.12 4.48 2.35
CA ALA A 155 26.39 3.88 1.98
C ALA A 155 27.35 4.87 1.28
N GLY A 156 26.89 6.11 1.02
CA GLY A 156 27.66 7.16 0.37
C GLY A 156 27.58 7.14 -1.17
N ASN A 157 26.69 6.35 -1.76
CA ASN A 157 26.48 6.36 -3.21
C ASN A 157 25.65 7.58 -3.61
N SER A 158 26.02 8.24 -4.70
CA SER A 158 25.26 9.38 -5.24
C SER A 158 23.92 8.95 -5.81
N ILE A 159 22.85 9.58 -5.33
CA ILE A 159 21.48 9.40 -5.83
C ILE A 159 21.27 10.42 -6.96
N THR A 160 21.01 9.94 -8.17
CA THR A 160 20.74 10.80 -9.32
C THR A 160 19.45 10.42 -10.00
N TYR A 161 18.58 11.39 -10.22
CA TYR A 161 17.35 11.23 -11.00
C TYR A 161 17.55 11.73 -12.41
N GLN A 162 16.81 11.16 -13.35
CA GLN A 162 16.89 11.46 -14.76
C GLN A 162 15.52 11.88 -15.26
N THR A 163 15.42 13.02 -15.95
CA THR A 163 14.14 13.46 -16.53
C THR A 163 13.62 12.44 -17.55
N ASP A 164 12.33 12.11 -17.45
CA ASP A 164 11.72 11.04 -18.23
C ASP A 164 11.49 11.44 -19.70
N ASP A 165 11.27 12.73 -19.95
CA ASP A 165 11.02 13.31 -21.26
C ASP A 165 11.68 14.70 -21.38
N SER A 166 11.68 15.24 -22.59
CA SER A 166 12.10 16.61 -22.86
C SER A 166 11.04 17.61 -22.37
N LEU A 167 11.51 18.74 -21.83
CA LEU A 167 10.67 19.84 -21.37
C LEU A 167 11.16 21.15 -21.95
N LEU A 168 10.29 21.91 -22.61
CA LEU A 168 10.57 23.30 -22.95
C LEU A 168 10.24 24.17 -21.74
N ILE A 169 11.26 24.64 -21.03
CA ILE A 169 11.11 25.53 -19.88
C ILE A 169 10.91 26.96 -20.40
N THR A 170 9.76 27.54 -20.10
CA THR A 170 9.42 28.93 -20.44
C THR A 170 9.36 29.78 -19.18
N GLY A 171 9.02 31.07 -19.32
CA GLY A 171 8.76 31.94 -18.18
C GLY A 171 7.44 31.64 -17.45
N GLN A 172 6.72 30.57 -17.83
CA GLN A 172 5.41 30.24 -17.32
C GLN A 172 5.39 30.13 -15.79
N GLN A 173 4.42 30.82 -15.17
CA GLN A 173 4.06 30.63 -13.76
C GLN A 173 2.54 30.49 -13.62
N LEU A 174 2.09 29.61 -12.73
CA LEU A 174 0.69 29.54 -12.32
C LEU A 174 0.45 30.62 -11.28
N GLU A 175 -0.21 31.70 -11.67
CA GLU A 175 -0.47 32.85 -10.81
C GLU A 175 -1.79 32.70 -10.06
N GLN A 176 -2.80 32.13 -10.72
CA GLN A 176 -4.12 31.97 -10.13
C GLN A 176 -4.69 30.57 -10.40
N LEU A 177 -5.27 29.98 -9.35
CA LEU A 177 -6.10 28.78 -9.42
C LEU A 177 -7.35 29.03 -8.59
N CYS A 178 -8.51 29.02 -9.25
CA CYS A 178 -9.79 29.21 -8.59
C CYS A 178 -10.88 28.33 -9.21
N TRP A 179 -11.94 28.05 -8.46
CA TRP A 179 -13.09 27.31 -8.96
C TRP A 179 -14.40 27.90 -8.45
N THR A 180 -15.48 27.57 -9.12
CA THR A 180 -16.84 27.91 -8.70
C THR A 180 -17.51 26.73 -8.03
N ALA A 181 -18.26 26.99 -6.96
CA ALA A 181 -19.03 26.00 -6.23
C ALA A 181 -20.36 26.59 -5.74
N GLN A 182 -21.39 25.76 -5.72
CA GLN A 182 -22.71 26.16 -5.23
C GLN A 182 -22.77 26.10 -3.70
N VAL A 183 -23.29 27.16 -3.08
CA VAL A 183 -23.55 27.24 -1.64
C VAL A 183 -24.99 27.69 -1.42
N GLY A 184 -25.87 26.74 -1.10
CA GLY A 184 -27.31 26.99 -1.04
C GLY A 184 -27.84 27.36 -2.44
N GLU A 185 -28.48 28.52 -2.55
CA GLU A 185 -29.02 29.02 -3.83
C GLU A 185 -28.05 29.92 -4.61
N THR A 186 -26.90 30.27 -4.03
CA THR A 186 -25.92 31.14 -4.68
C THR A 186 -24.67 30.38 -5.09
N TRP A 187 -24.01 30.87 -6.13
CA TRP A 187 -22.72 30.38 -6.57
C TRP A 187 -21.63 31.30 -6.06
N LYS A 188 -20.51 30.71 -5.65
CA LYS A 188 -19.33 31.44 -5.19
C LYS A 188 -18.08 30.94 -5.88
N ARG A 189 -17.15 31.86 -6.11
CA ARG A 189 -15.79 31.58 -6.59
C ARG A 189 -14.84 31.49 -5.40
N TYR A 190 -14.05 30.42 -5.37
CA TYR A 190 -13.06 30.11 -4.35
C TYR A 190 -11.67 30.13 -4.98
N THR A 191 -10.77 30.88 -4.36
CA THR A 191 -9.38 31.01 -4.80
C THR A 191 -8.49 30.14 -3.94
N ALA A 192 -7.75 29.23 -4.57
CA ALA A 192 -6.80 28.34 -3.91
C ALA A 192 -5.35 28.80 -4.08
N ILE A 193 -5.04 29.44 -5.21
CA ILE A 193 -3.75 30.07 -5.46
C ILE A 193 -4.03 31.45 -6.03
N ASP A 194 -3.39 32.47 -5.48
CA ASP A 194 -3.32 33.81 -6.05
C ASP A 194 -2.04 34.48 -5.58
N SER A 195 -1.08 34.59 -6.50
CA SER A 195 0.24 35.15 -6.23
C SER A 195 0.21 36.65 -5.91
N ALA A 196 -0.77 37.39 -6.44
CA ALA A 196 -0.89 38.83 -6.23
C ALA A 196 -1.32 39.15 -4.79
N THR A 197 -2.20 38.33 -4.22
CA THR A 197 -2.69 38.46 -2.84
C THR A 197 -1.92 37.58 -1.84
N GLY A 198 -1.04 36.70 -2.32
CA GLY A 198 -0.24 35.78 -1.49
C GLY A 198 -1.00 34.56 -0.99
N VAL A 199 -2.16 34.25 -1.59
CA VAL A 199 -2.92 33.03 -1.27
C VAL A 199 -2.20 31.83 -1.87
N THR A 200 -1.92 30.84 -1.03
CA THR A 200 -1.23 29.60 -1.42
C THR A 200 -2.03 28.39 -0.95
N LEU A 201 -1.84 27.26 -1.64
CA LEU A 201 -2.51 26.02 -1.29
C LEU A 201 -2.05 25.55 0.10
N PRO A 202 -2.96 25.24 1.04
CA PRO A 202 -2.60 24.76 2.36
C PRO A 202 -1.93 23.39 2.30
N ALA A 203 -1.11 23.07 3.30
CA ALA A 203 -0.34 21.82 3.34
C ALA A 203 -1.23 20.56 3.36
N GLU A 204 -2.44 20.67 3.90
CA GLU A 204 -3.44 19.60 3.90
C GLU A 204 -4.18 19.44 2.57
N GLY A 205 -3.99 20.36 1.62
CA GLY A 205 -4.69 20.39 0.35
C GLY A 205 -6.11 20.97 0.44
N LEU A 206 -6.77 21.13 -0.71
CA LEU A 206 -8.16 21.60 -0.82
C LEU A 206 -8.99 20.67 -1.69
N ARG A 207 -10.25 20.44 -1.33
CA ARG A 207 -11.18 19.70 -2.19
C ARG A 207 -11.69 20.60 -3.31
N LEU A 208 -11.46 20.19 -4.55
CA LEU A 208 -11.93 20.91 -5.73
C LEU A 208 -13.47 21.04 -5.72
N PHE A 209 -13.98 22.15 -6.25
CA PHE A 209 -15.43 22.40 -6.38
C PHE A 209 -16.22 22.41 -5.06
N THR A 210 -15.54 22.58 -3.92
CA THR A 210 -16.19 22.70 -2.61
C THR A 210 -16.07 24.11 -2.04
N ALA A 211 -16.93 24.41 -1.06
CA ALA A 211 -16.96 25.68 -0.34
C ALA A 211 -15.87 25.75 0.74
N THR A 212 -14.61 25.81 0.32
CA THR A 212 -13.46 25.88 1.24
C THR A 212 -12.81 27.26 1.18
N GLY A 213 -12.92 28.03 2.27
CA GLY A 213 -12.35 29.38 2.39
C GLY A 213 -13.37 30.51 2.22
N GLN A 214 -12.89 31.74 2.03
CA GLN A 214 -13.74 32.90 1.75
C GLN A 214 -14.04 32.96 0.25
N GLY A 215 -15.26 32.55 -0.14
CA GLY A 215 -15.73 32.64 -1.52
C GLY A 215 -16.40 33.98 -1.83
N THR A 216 -16.18 34.50 -3.03
CA THR A 216 -16.84 35.71 -3.56
C THR A 216 -18.05 35.32 -4.40
N ASP A 217 -19.16 36.08 -4.30
CA ASP A 217 -20.35 35.79 -5.11
C ASP A 217 -20.01 35.86 -6.60
N THR A 218 -20.51 34.88 -7.36
CA THR A 218 -20.25 34.78 -8.80
C THR A 218 -21.53 34.66 -9.64
N LYS A 219 -21.45 35.12 -10.89
CA LYS A 219 -22.54 34.98 -11.88
C LYS A 219 -22.61 33.58 -12.50
N GLU A 220 -21.51 32.83 -12.45
CA GLU A 220 -21.44 31.48 -12.99
C GLU A 220 -22.42 30.55 -12.27
N LYS A 221 -23.05 29.65 -13.02
CA LYS A 221 -24.03 28.67 -12.48
C LYS A 221 -23.63 27.23 -12.74
N ALA A 222 -22.33 26.99 -12.87
CA ALA A 222 -21.75 25.67 -13.12
C ALA A 222 -20.44 25.51 -12.33
N PRO A 223 -20.04 24.28 -12.00
CA PRO A 223 -18.74 23.98 -11.40
C PRO A 223 -17.65 24.08 -12.47
N GLU A 224 -16.89 25.17 -12.41
CA GLU A 224 -15.83 25.50 -13.35
C GLU A 224 -14.53 25.78 -12.61
N LEU A 225 -13.42 25.32 -13.18
CA LEU A 225 -12.05 25.51 -12.69
C LEU A 225 -11.33 26.48 -13.62
N TYR A 226 -10.57 27.42 -13.06
CA TYR A 226 -9.85 28.44 -13.80
C TYR A 226 -8.37 28.43 -13.39
N LEU A 227 -7.49 28.48 -14.40
CA LEU A 227 -6.03 28.54 -14.23
C LEU A 227 -5.51 29.76 -14.99
N GLY A 228 -4.89 30.69 -14.28
CA GLY A 228 -4.29 31.90 -14.83
C GLY A 228 -2.77 31.78 -14.88
N PHE A 229 -2.19 31.89 -16.07
CA PHE A 229 -0.75 31.78 -16.31
C PHE A 229 -0.13 33.12 -16.73
N SER A 230 0.98 33.49 -16.12
CA SER A 230 1.87 34.56 -16.60
C SER A 230 3.08 33.98 -17.31
N GLY A 231 3.87 34.83 -17.97
CA GLY A 231 5.17 34.45 -18.55
C GLY A 231 5.12 33.41 -19.67
N THR A 232 3.92 33.15 -20.20
CA THR A 232 3.65 32.30 -21.36
C THR A 232 3.09 33.14 -22.50
N SER A 233 3.15 32.61 -23.72
CA SER A 233 2.59 33.20 -24.93
C SER A 233 1.81 32.16 -25.74
N ALA A 234 1.09 32.61 -26.77
CA ALA A 234 0.46 31.69 -27.71
C ALA A 234 1.51 30.76 -28.35
N GLN A 235 1.16 29.51 -28.60
CA GLN A 235 2.05 28.43 -29.08
C GLN A 235 3.02 27.81 -28.06
N ASP A 236 3.17 28.40 -26.87
CA ASP A 236 3.94 27.78 -25.79
C ASP A 236 3.24 26.52 -25.26
N THR A 237 4.03 25.58 -24.72
CA THR A 237 3.52 24.38 -24.08
C THR A 237 3.45 24.59 -22.58
N LEU A 238 2.25 24.47 -22.03
CA LEU A 238 2.03 24.42 -20.59
C LEU A 238 2.32 23.00 -20.10
N SER A 239 3.16 22.86 -19.07
CA SER A 239 3.42 21.57 -18.41
C SER A 239 3.12 21.67 -16.93
N LEU A 240 2.08 20.95 -16.49
CA LEU A 240 1.61 20.93 -15.11
C LEU A 240 1.76 19.53 -14.52
N TYR A 241 2.26 19.42 -13.30
CA TYR A 241 2.10 18.19 -12.52
C TYR A 241 0.99 18.41 -11.50
N TRP A 242 -0.07 17.60 -11.61
CA TRP A 242 -1.18 17.58 -10.66
C TRP A 242 -0.91 16.53 -9.60
N SER A 243 -0.95 16.93 -8.33
CA SER A 243 -0.95 16.02 -7.19
C SER A 243 -2.35 16.01 -6.59
N VAL A 244 -3.08 14.93 -6.81
CA VAL A 244 -4.49 14.75 -6.42
C VAL A 244 -4.71 13.43 -5.70
N ARG A 245 -5.65 13.44 -4.77
CA ARG A 245 -6.28 12.25 -4.18
C ARG A 245 -7.74 12.21 -4.60
N ALA A 246 -8.14 11.17 -5.33
CA ALA A 246 -9.47 11.02 -5.87
C ALA A 246 -9.92 9.56 -5.84
N SER A 247 -11.15 9.31 -5.41
CA SER A 247 -11.81 8.00 -5.52
C SER A 247 -12.42 7.77 -6.90
N SER A 248 -12.71 8.83 -7.65
CA SER A 248 -13.37 8.79 -8.96
C SER A 248 -12.76 9.81 -9.94
N ALA A 249 -12.98 9.60 -11.23
CA ALA A 249 -12.53 10.53 -12.27
C ALA A 249 -13.52 11.69 -12.43
N LEU A 250 -12.98 12.89 -12.68
CA LEU A 250 -13.76 14.06 -13.02
C LEU A 250 -13.82 14.17 -14.54
N ASP A 251 -15.00 14.06 -15.16
CA ASP A 251 -15.16 14.32 -16.60
C ASP A 251 -15.04 15.83 -16.86
N VAL A 252 -13.80 16.32 -16.91
CA VAL A 252 -13.43 17.71 -17.16
C VAL A 252 -13.14 17.89 -18.63
N THR A 253 -13.77 18.90 -19.22
CA THR A 253 -13.48 19.38 -20.57
C THR A 253 -12.70 20.68 -20.47
N TRP A 254 -11.63 20.80 -21.25
CA TRP A 254 -10.68 21.90 -21.13
C TRP A 254 -10.87 22.92 -22.24
N TRP A 255 -10.79 24.19 -21.88
CA TRP A 255 -11.00 25.34 -22.73
C TRP A 255 -9.88 26.35 -22.51
N TYR A 256 -9.58 27.16 -23.53
CA TYR A 256 -8.65 28.28 -23.45
C TYR A 256 -9.33 29.58 -23.91
N TYR A 257 -8.80 30.71 -23.47
CA TYR A 257 -9.33 32.02 -23.80
C TYR A 257 -8.75 32.57 -25.11
N GLN A 258 -9.62 32.91 -26.06
CA GLN A 258 -9.27 33.45 -27.39
C GLN A 258 -9.43 34.98 -27.48
N GLY A 259 -9.61 35.68 -26.34
CA GLY A 259 -9.79 37.14 -26.28
C GLY A 259 -11.25 37.62 -26.28
N THR A 260 -12.18 36.86 -26.86
CA THR A 260 -13.62 37.20 -26.83
C THR A 260 -14.50 36.06 -26.34
N LYS A 261 -14.06 34.81 -26.53
CA LYS A 261 -14.79 33.59 -26.18
C LYS A 261 -13.84 32.50 -25.71
N TRP A 262 -14.42 31.47 -25.09
CA TRP A 262 -13.75 30.20 -24.80
C TRP A 262 -13.79 29.27 -26.01
N ALA A 263 -12.68 28.59 -26.28
CA ALA A 263 -12.56 27.56 -27.31
C ALA A 263 -11.95 26.28 -26.72
N SER A 264 -12.28 25.11 -27.28
CA SER A 264 -11.84 23.81 -26.74
C SER A 264 -10.32 23.63 -26.89
N LEU A 265 -9.69 23.11 -25.84
CA LEU A 265 -8.25 22.78 -25.79
C LEU A 265 -8.00 21.27 -25.97
N ASP A 266 -9.04 20.44 -25.97
CA ASP A 266 -8.92 18.98 -25.86
C ASP A 266 -8.08 18.34 -27.00
N ALA A 267 -8.03 18.96 -28.19
CA ALA A 267 -7.25 18.44 -29.32
C ALA A 267 -5.73 18.54 -29.12
N GLU A 268 -5.26 19.53 -28.35
CA GLU A 268 -3.83 19.79 -28.09
C GLU A 268 -3.41 19.26 -26.69
N LEU A 269 -4.34 18.62 -25.98
CA LEU A 269 -4.17 18.19 -24.61
C LEU A 269 -3.63 16.75 -24.52
N GLN A 270 -2.56 16.59 -23.74
CA GLN A 270 -2.07 15.31 -23.25
C GLN A 270 -2.34 15.22 -21.74
N ASP A 271 -3.43 14.57 -21.38
CA ASP A 271 -3.82 14.35 -19.98
C ASP A 271 -3.44 12.94 -19.51
N ASN A 272 -2.37 12.83 -18.71
CA ASN A 272 -1.98 11.58 -18.07
C ASN A 272 -2.55 11.42 -16.64
N THR A 273 -3.36 12.38 -16.17
CA THR A 273 -3.99 12.36 -14.84
C THR A 273 -5.23 11.46 -14.78
N ALA A 274 -5.60 10.85 -15.91
CA ALA A 274 -6.85 10.10 -16.08
C ALA A 274 -8.06 10.92 -15.60
N SER A 275 -8.15 12.15 -16.12
CA SER A 275 -9.21 13.11 -15.78
C SER A 275 -9.22 13.45 -14.27
N LEU A 276 -8.05 13.88 -13.79
CA LEU A 276 -7.77 14.27 -12.40
C LEU A 276 -8.09 13.18 -11.35
N SER A 277 -8.02 11.91 -11.74
CA SER A 277 -8.19 10.77 -10.81
C SER A 277 -6.88 10.21 -10.26
N VAL A 278 -5.75 10.56 -10.88
CA VAL A 278 -4.41 10.11 -10.49
C VAL A 278 -3.43 11.27 -10.63
N SER A 279 -2.47 11.35 -9.71
CA SER A 279 -1.39 12.34 -9.78
C SER A 279 -0.48 12.08 -10.98
N ASN A 280 -0.37 13.03 -11.90
CA ASN A 280 0.50 12.92 -13.09
C ASN A 280 0.65 14.27 -13.81
N LEU A 281 1.38 14.24 -14.93
CA LEU A 281 1.53 15.36 -15.86
C LEU A 281 0.26 15.60 -16.68
N TRP A 282 -0.03 16.88 -16.86
CA TRP A 282 -1.01 17.45 -17.77
C TRP A 282 -0.26 18.44 -18.66
N ARG A 283 -0.25 18.21 -19.97
CA ARG A 283 0.50 19.04 -20.93
C ARG A 283 -0.41 19.52 -22.05
N ALA A 284 -0.42 20.81 -22.33
CA ALA A 284 -1.20 21.38 -23.42
C ALA A 284 -0.42 22.46 -24.14
N ARG A 285 -0.43 22.43 -25.47
CA ARG A 285 0.11 23.54 -26.27
C ARG A 285 -0.96 24.60 -26.46
N LEU A 286 -0.65 25.84 -26.12
CA LEU A 286 -1.55 26.96 -26.32
C LEU A 286 -1.79 27.20 -27.82
N PRO A 287 -3.04 27.25 -28.30
CA PRO A 287 -3.34 27.57 -29.69
C PRO A 287 -2.84 28.95 -30.11
N ALA A 288 -2.59 29.15 -31.42
CA ALA A 288 -1.95 30.37 -31.95
C ALA A 288 -2.76 31.65 -31.74
N ASP A 289 -4.08 31.49 -31.61
CA ASP A 289 -5.08 32.52 -31.37
C ASP A 289 -5.39 32.72 -29.88
N SER A 290 -4.64 32.08 -28.98
CA SER A 290 -4.72 32.36 -27.54
C SER A 290 -4.36 33.82 -27.26
N GLN A 291 -5.17 34.49 -26.45
CA GLN A 291 -4.93 35.87 -26.05
C GLN A 291 -4.88 35.98 -24.52
N PRO A 292 -4.07 36.89 -23.97
CA PRO A 292 -4.16 37.20 -22.55
C PRO A 292 -5.53 37.80 -22.22
N GLY A 293 -5.95 37.67 -20.96
CA GLY A 293 -7.16 38.30 -20.45
C GLY A 293 -7.15 39.80 -20.76
N SER A 294 -8.24 40.29 -21.38
CA SER A 294 -8.39 41.71 -21.74
C SER A 294 -9.52 42.42 -21.00
N GLY A 295 -10.06 41.79 -19.94
CA GLY A 295 -11.24 42.26 -19.23
C GLY A 295 -12.54 42.00 -20.00
N LEU A 296 -13.50 41.38 -19.31
CA LEU A 296 -14.85 41.00 -19.77
C LEU A 296 -14.87 40.10 -21.03
N PRO A 297 -14.78 38.77 -20.89
CA PRO A 297 -15.42 37.88 -21.85
C PRO A 297 -16.91 38.25 -21.95
N GLN A 298 -17.51 38.09 -23.13
CA GLN A 298 -18.96 38.27 -23.27
C GLN A 298 -19.65 37.24 -22.34
N ASP A 299 -20.35 37.74 -21.32
CA ASP A 299 -21.12 37.01 -20.30
C ASP A 299 -20.37 36.38 -19.08
N ASP A 300 -19.04 36.37 -19.02
CA ASP A 300 -18.28 35.86 -17.85
C ASP A 300 -17.68 36.98 -16.97
N GLU A 301 -17.21 36.62 -15.78
CA GLU A 301 -16.51 37.53 -14.86
C GLU A 301 -15.18 38.08 -15.41
N PRO A 302 -14.75 39.28 -14.95
CA PRO A 302 -13.48 39.86 -15.37
C PRO A 302 -12.32 38.94 -14.98
N LEU A 303 -11.60 38.49 -16.01
CA LEU A 303 -10.33 37.78 -15.89
C LEU A 303 -9.20 38.79 -15.69
N GLU A 304 -8.23 38.47 -14.84
CA GLU A 304 -7.05 39.31 -14.60
C GLU A 304 -6.33 39.58 -15.92
N ALA A 305 -6.01 40.85 -16.16
CA ALA A 305 -5.40 41.27 -17.41
C ALA A 305 -3.94 40.79 -17.49
N GLY A 306 -3.54 40.28 -18.65
CA GLY A 306 -2.16 39.81 -18.90
C GLY A 306 -1.90 38.34 -18.57
N TYR A 307 -2.85 37.63 -17.96
CA TYR A 307 -2.76 36.18 -17.80
C TYR A 307 -3.38 35.43 -18.96
N TYR A 308 -2.78 34.31 -19.35
CA TYR A 308 -3.38 33.32 -20.25
C TYR A 308 -4.23 32.37 -19.42
N TRP A 309 -5.50 32.26 -19.79
CA TRP A 309 -6.49 31.54 -19.00
C TRP A 309 -6.88 30.20 -19.62
N ILE A 310 -6.86 29.17 -18.79
CA ILE A 310 -7.42 27.86 -19.07
C ILE A 310 -8.64 27.64 -18.16
N LYS A 311 -9.75 27.16 -18.74
CA LYS A 311 -10.98 26.83 -18.03
C LYS A 311 -11.27 25.33 -18.14
N GLY A 312 -11.54 24.67 -17.02
CA GLY A 312 -12.02 23.29 -16.95
C GLY A 312 -13.49 23.28 -16.56
N THR A 313 -14.37 22.75 -17.41
CA THR A 313 -15.80 22.59 -17.09
C THR A 313 -16.11 21.14 -16.79
N LEU A 314 -16.72 20.89 -15.62
CA LEU A 314 -17.17 19.55 -15.24
C LEU A 314 -18.49 19.22 -15.94
N LYS A 315 -18.57 18.06 -16.60
CA LYS A 315 -19.87 17.54 -17.08
C LYS A 315 -20.66 16.97 -15.91
N GLU A 316 -21.92 17.37 -15.77
CA GLU A 316 -22.81 16.80 -14.77
C GLU A 316 -22.97 15.29 -14.99
N ASN A 317 -22.39 14.49 -14.09
CA ASN A 317 -22.67 13.06 -14.03
C ASN A 317 -24.05 12.85 -13.39
N LYS A 318 -25.01 12.36 -14.18
CA LYS A 318 -26.40 12.09 -13.74
C LYS A 318 -26.51 11.06 -12.61
N GLU A 319 -25.45 10.34 -12.28
CA GLU A 319 -25.40 9.32 -11.21
C GLU A 319 -25.18 9.93 -9.81
N ALA A 320 -24.76 11.19 -9.69
CA ALA A 320 -24.51 11.87 -8.41
C ALA A 320 -25.74 12.63 -7.88
N LYS A 321 -26.95 12.06 -8.02
CA LYS A 321 -28.21 12.60 -7.49
C LYS A 321 -28.65 11.93 -6.17
N ASP A 322 -27.72 11.39 -5.40
CA ASP A 322 -27.98 11.13 -3.97
C ASP A 322 -27.70 12.42 -3.18
N GLU A 323 -28.76 12.99 -2.61
CA GLU A 323 -28.80 14.30 -1.93
C GLU A 323 -27.85 14.42 -0.70
N ASN A 324 -27.08 13.38 -0.37
CA ASN A 324 -26.20 13.34 0.80
C ASN A 324 -24.69 13.13 0.51
N SER A 325 -24.18 13.11 -0.72
CA SER A 325 -22.72 12.90 -0.95
C SER A 325 -22.05 13.65 -2.12
N PRO A 326 -22.21 14.99 -2.31
CA PRO A 326 -21.48 15.70 -3.36
C PRO A 326 -20.04 16.14 -2.99
N ALA A 327 -19.68 16.26 -1.71
CA ALA A 327 -18.39 16.86 -1.31
C ALA A 327 -17.23 15.84 -1.12
N GLU A 328 -17.52 14.60 -0.71
CA GLU A 328 -16.48 13.58 -0.44
C GLU A 328 -15.99 12.87 -1.71
N ALA A 329 -16.77 12.91 -2.80
CA ALA A 329 -16.40 12.33 -4.09
C ALA A 329 -15.43 13.20 -4.91
N MET A 330 -15.28 14.49 -4.54
CA MET A 330 -14.42 15.43 -5.25
C MET A 330 -12.94 15.22 -4.90
N PRO A 331 -12.02 15.29 -5.88
CA PRO A 331 -10.59 15.19 -5.64
C PRO A 331 -10.08 16.23 -4.64
N GLN A 332 -9.24 15.77 -3.73
CA GLN A 332 -8.41 16.64 -2.90
C GLN A 332 -7.14 16.98 -3.67
N LEU A 333 -6.96 18.27 -3.97
CA LEU A 333 -5.78 18.84 -4.57
C LEU A 333 -4.70 19.05 -3.51
N GLN A 334 -3.56 18.37 -3.66
CA GLN A 334 -2.42 18.47 -2.74
C GLN A 334 -1.34 19.43 -3.22
N ALA A 335 -1.12 19.49 -4.54
CA ALA A 335 -0.18 20.41 -5.16
C ALA A 335 -0.45 20.54 -6.67
N VAL A 336 -0.08 21.68 -7.24
CA VAL A 336 0.03 21.88 -8.70
C VAL A 336 1.36 22.54 -8.98
N LEU A 337 2.16 21.94 -9.86
CA LEU A 337 3.48 22.43 -10.20
C LEU A 337 3.49 22.88 -11.66
N ALA A 338 3.85 24.14 -11.92
CA ALA A 338 4.09 24.65 -13.27
C ALA A 338 5.53 24.36 -13.73
N ASN A 339 5.76 24.33 -15.05
CA ASN A 339 7.02 23.92 -15.67
C ASN A 339 7.54 22.60 -15.07
N ALA A 340 6.63 21.65 -14.88
CA ALA A 340 6.93 20.40 -14.19
C ALA A 340 7.22 19.26 -15.18
N MET A 341 8.04 18.31 -14.73
CA MET A 341 8.36 17.06 -15.41
C MET A 341 8.55 15.96 -14.35
N THR A 342 8.34 14.70 -14.73
CA THR A 342 8.71 13.56 -13.89
C THR A 342 10.17 13.16 -14.15
N ALA A 343 10.84 12.71 -13.10
CA ALA A 343 12.19 12.18 -13.20
C ALA A 343 12.30 10.87 -12.44
N THR A 344 12.96 9.88 -13.02
CA THR A 344 13.11 8.53 -12.50
C THR A 344 14.55 8.27 -12.06
N LEU A 345 14.73 7.50 -10.99
CA LEU A 345 16.06 7.13 -10.49
C LEU A 345 16.89 6.40 -11.57
N ASN A 346 18.06 6.95 -11.92
CA ASN A 346 18.86 6.47 -13.05
C ASN A 346 19.53 5.10 -12.79
N VAL A 347 20.23 4.95 -11.66
CA VAL A 347 21.09 3.78 -11.37
C VAL A 347 20.64 3.04 -10.12
N ALA A 348 19.39 2.59 -10.09
CA ALA A 348 18.78 1.93 -8.92
C ALA A 348 19.58 0.73 -8.38
N GLN A 349 20.33 0.00 -9.23
CA GLN A 349 21.11 -1.17 -8.81
C GLN A 349 22.30 -0.85 -7.89
N ALA A 350 22.86 0.35 -8.01
CA ALA A 350 24.01 0.79 -7.22
C ALA A 350 23.61 1.41 -5.87
N ILE A 351 22.32 1.73 -5.71
CA ILE A 351 21.78 2.34 -4.50
C ILE A 351 21.52 1.27 -3.45
N ASP A 352 21.83 1.59 -2.20
CA ASP A 352 21.55 0.72 -1.07
C ASP A 352 20.04 0.49 -0.89
N ASP A 353 19.66 -0.75 -0.53
CA ASP A 353 18.24 -1.12 -0.38
C ASP A 353 17.50 -0.30 0.69
N SER A 354 18.23 0.31 1.64
CA SER A 354 17.65 1.21 2.65
C SER A 354 17.03 2.47 2.05
N HIS A 355 17.48 2.94 0.87
CA HIS A 355 16.86 4.05 0.15
C HIS A 355 15.38 3.77 -0.13
N PHE A 356 15.06 2.58 -0.60
CA PHE A 356 13.68 2.21 -0.98
C PHE A 356 12.78 1.91 0.23
N SER A 357 13.31 1.98 1.46
CA SER A 357 12.52 1.77 2.68
C SER A 357 11.65 2.98 3.02
N GLN A 358 12.01 4.17 2.54
CA GLN A 358 11.27 5.41 2.70
C GLN A 358 11.32 6.22 1.41
N PRO A 359 10.27 6.96 1.05
CA PRO A 359 10.36 7.84 -0.11
C PRO A 359 11.42 8.92 0.11
N LEU A 360 12.07 9.36 -0.98
CA LEU A 360 12.95 10.51 -0.95
C LEU A 360 12.17 11.70 -0.39
N PRO A 361 12.64 12.36 0.68
CA PRO A 361 11.93 13.47 1.28
C PRO A 361 11.66 14.60 0.28
N ALA A 362 10.57 15.33 0.48
CA ALA A 362 10.30 16.54 -0.27
C ALA A 362 11.43 17.57 -0.14
N ASN A 363 11.67 18.33 -1.20
CA ASN A 363 12.67 19.38 -1.33
C ASN A 363 14.13 18.89 -1.23
N THR A 364 14.38 17.61 -1.50
CA THR A 364 15.75 17.08 -1.54
C THR A 364 16.46 17.50 -2.81
N ILE A 365 15.78 17.38 -3.96
CA ILE A 365 16.33 17.79 -5.25
C ILE A 365 16.16 19.30 -5.40
N ASN A 366 17.29 20.01 -5.47
CA ASN A 366 17.34 21.47 -5.60
C ASN A 366 18.22 21.96 -6.77
N GLN A 367 18.87 21.05 -7.51
CA GLN A 367 19.77 21.41 -8.60
C GLN A 367 19.93 20.27 -9.64
N LEU A 368 20.42 20.64 -10.82
CA LEU A 368 20.93 19.68 -11.81
C LEU A 368 22.35 19.26 -11.44
N VAL A 369 22.73 18.03 -11.79
CA VAL A 369 24.11 17.55 -11.64
C VAL A 369 25.07 18.38 -12.51
N THR A 370 24.65 18.74 -13.71
CA THR A 370 25.35 19.69 -14.58
C THR A 370 24.57 21.00 -14.61
N PRO A 371 25.09 22.09 -14.01
CA PRO A 371 24.38 23.36 -13.96
C PRO A 371 24.08 23.93 -15.34
N VAL A 372 22.87 24.47 -15.50
CA VAL A 372 22.41 25.15 -16.73
C VAL A 372 22.11 26.60 -16.39
N ALA A 373 22.86 27.54 -16.97
CA ALA A 373 22.76 28.97 -16.63
C ALA A 373 21.38 29.60 -16.91
N ALA A 374 20.58 29.00 -17.80
CA ALA A 374 19.22 29.45 -18.11
C ALA A 374 18.19 29.03 -17.05
N ILE A 375 18.50 28.07 -16.18
CA ILE A 375 17.61 27.58 -15.12
C ILE A 375 18.02 28.25 -13.81
N SER A 376 17.07 28.94 -13.19
CA SER A 376 17.30 29.69 -11.95
C SER A 376 17.04 28.86 -10.70
N ASP A 377 16.12 27.90 -10.79
CA ASP A 377 15.67 27.10 -9.66
C ASP A 377 15.15 25.73 -10.13
N VAL A 378 15.37 24.72 -9.30
CA VAL A 378 14.84 23.35 -9.47
C VAL A 378 14.23 22.94 -8.15
N ARG A 379 12.99 22.45 -8.15
CA ARG A 379 12.32 22.02 -6.92
C ARG A 379 11.61 20.69 -7.08
N GLN A 380 11.66 19.88 -6.03
CA GLN A 380 10.88 18.66 -5.88
C GLN A 380 9.97 18.79 -4.64
N PRO A 381 8.81 19.45 -4.72
CA PRO A 381 7.99 19.73 -3.53
C PRO A 381 7.28 18.52 -2.93
N LEU A 382 7.20 17.40 -3.66
CA LEU A 382 6.50 16.19 -3.28
C LEU A 382 7.49 15.06 -3.08
N PRO A 383 7.31 14.15 -2.10
CA PRO A 383 8.19 13.01 -1.90
C PRO A 383 8.22 12.06 -3.11
N SER A 384 9.26 11.26 -3.25
CA SER A 384 9.31 10.26 -4.31
C SER A 384 8.26 9.15 -4.14
N VAL A 385 7.93 8.47 -5.24
CA VAL A 385 6.90 7.42 -5.27
C VAL A 385 7.36 6.23 -6.12
N GLY A 386 6.85 5.04 -5.80
CA GLY A 386 6.98 3.84 -6.65
C GLY A 386 8.25 3.00 -6.48
N GLY A 387 9.21 3.43 -5.66
CA GLY A 387 10.44 2.69 -5.40
C GLY A 387 10.21 1.37 -4.67
N GLN A 388 10.92 0.32 -5.07
CA GLN A 388 10.94 -0.97 -4.37
C GLN A 388 12.38 -1.45 -4.21
N PRO A 389 12.75 -1.99 -3.03
CA PRO A 389 14.08 -2.54 -2.82
C PRO A 389 14.29 -3.77 -3.70
N ARG A 390 15.54 -4.22 -3.80
CA ARG A 390 15.85 -5.49 -4.44
C ARG A 390 15.06 -6.62 -3.77
N GLU A 391 14.54 -7.53 -4.58
CA GLU A 391 13.81 -8.66 -4.06
C GLU A 391 14.75 -9.54 -3.22
N THR A 392 14.31 -9.93 -2.03
CA THR A 392 15.08 -10.87 -1.20
C THR A 392 14.96 -12.28 -1.78
N GLU A 393 15.94 -13.14 -1.49
CA GLU A 393 15.89 -14.54 -1.94
C GLU A 393 14.67 -15.29 -1.38
N MET A 394 14.21 -14.98 -0.16
CA MET A 394 12.96 -15.55 0.37
C MET A 394 11.73 -15.09 -0.42
N ALA A 395 11.63 -13.81 -0.76
CA ALA A 395 10.54 -13.27 -1.57
C ALA A 395 10.54 -13.85 -3.00
N MET A 396 11.73 -14.00 -3.60
CA MET A 396 11.87 -14.65 -4.91
C MET A 396 11.32 -16.09 -4.89
N LEU A 397 11.60 -16.86 -3.83
CA LEU A 397 11.09 -18.23 -3.69
C LEU A 397 9.57 -18.25 -3.52
N GLN A 398 9.02 -17.30 -2.75
CA GLN A 398 7.57 -17.12 -2.60
C GLN A 398 6.89 -16.75 -3.93
N ARG A 399 7.55 -15.95 -4.78
CA ARG A 399 7.08 -15.61 -6.13
C ARG A 399 7.22 -16.74 -7.14
N ALA A 400 8.28 -17.55 -7.04
CA ALA A 400 8.57 -18.60 -8.01
C ALA A 400 7.48 -19.69 -8.05
N ALA A 401 6.97 -20.10 -6.89
CA ALA A 401 5.92 -21.11 -6.78
C ALA A 401 4.62 -20.78 -7.53
N PRO A 402 3.94 -19.63 -7.28
CA PRO A 402 2.77 -19.23 -8.04
C PRO A 402 3.11 -18.97 -9.52
N ARG A 403 4.30 -18.43 -9.81
CA ARG A 403 4.75 -18.18 -11.19
C ARG A 403 4.76 -19.45 -12.06
N ILE A 404 5.21 -20.57 -11.48
CA ILE A 404 5.21 -21.89 -12.13
C ILE A 404 3.80 -22.47 -12.24
N ALA A 405 2.95 -22.26 -11.23
CA ALA A 405 1.58 -22.75 -11.23
C ALA A 405 0.74 -22.10 -12.33
N HIS A 406 0.73 -20.77 -12.41
CA HIS A 406 -0.13 -20.06 -13.37
C HIS A 406 0.52 -19.81 -14.73
N ARG A 407 1.86 -19.92 -14.84
CA ARG A 407 2.62 -19.73 -16.09
C ARG A 407 2.28 -18.43 -16.86
N GLN A 408 1.98 -17.34 -16.15
CA GLN A 408 1.59 -16.03 -16.71
C GLN A 408 0.30 -16.10 -17.51
N ARG A 409 -0.68 -16.84 -16.99
CA ARG A 409 -2.03 -16.96 -17.54
C ARG A 409 -3.06 -16.90 -16.41
N ALA A 410 -4.02 -15.99 -16.55
CA ALA A 410 -5.10 -15.74 -15.62
C ALA A 410 -6.33 -16.62 -15.94
N ILE A 411 -6.17 -17.95 -15.87
CA ILE A 411 -7.22 -18.91 -16.26
C ILE A 411 -8.25 -19.12 -15.14
N THR A 412 -7.79 -19.20 -13.90
CA THR A 412 -8.63 -19.40 -12.71
C THR A 412 -8.71 -18.12 -11.88
N TRP A 413 -9.71 -18.02 -11.01
CA TRP A 413 -9.82 -16.93 -10.03
C TRP A 413 -8.55 -16.76 -9.18
N ASN A 414 -7.96 -17.87 -8.73
CA ASN A 414 -6.70 -17.85 -7.99
C ASN A 414 -5.51 -17.35 -8.84
N ASN A 415 -5.47 -17.67 -10.14
CA ASN A 415 -4.45 -17.13 -11.04
C ASN A 415 -4.64 -15.62 -11.25
N MET A 416 -5.88 -15.15 -11.38
CA MET A 416 -6.19 -13.72 -11.49
C MET A 416 -5.71 -12.96 -10.24
N ARG A 417 -6.06 -13.44 -9.04
CA ARG A 417 -5.58 -12.91 -7.75
C ARG A 417 -4.05 -12.88 -7.70
N SER A 418 -3.40 -14.02 -7.98
CA SER A 418 -1.94 -14.14 -7.86
C SER A 418 -1.20 -13.20 -8.83
N LEU A 419 -1.69 -13.07 -10.08
CA LEU A 419 -1.07 -12.18 -11.07
C LEU A 419 -1.24 -10.71 -10.71
N LEU A 420 -2.42 -10.32 -10.21
CA LEU A 420 -2.65 -8.96 -9.74
C LEU A 420 -1.72 -8.61 -8.57
N MET A 421 -1.65 -9.48 -7.56
CA MET A 421 -0.78 -9.27 -6.40
C MET A 421 0.72 -9.31 -6.75
N GLU A 422 1.13 -10.11 -7.76
CA GLU A 422 2.52 -10.16 -8.21
C GLU A 422 2.95 -8.89 -8.99
N HIS A 423 2.02 -8.27 -9.72
CA HIS A 423 2.31 -7.11 -10.58
C HIS A 423 2.09 -5.76 -9.92
N TYR A 424 1.10 -5.65 -9.03
CA TYR A 424 0.70 -4.39 -8.39
C TYR A 424 1.00 -4.43 -6.88
N PRO A 425 2.14 -3.86 -6.42
CA PRO A 425 2.47 -3.79 -4.99
C PRO A 425 1.49 -2.95 -4.17
N GLU A 426 0.71 -2.08 -4.83
CA GLU A 426 -0.36 -1.31 -4.19
C GLU A 426 -1.57 -2.15 -3.77
N ILE A 427 -1.66 -3.40 -4.23
CA ILE A 427 -2.73 -4.33 -3.86
C ILE A 427 -2.29 -5.12 -2.64
N PHE A 428 -3.09 -5.03 -1.59
CA PHE A 428 -2.90 -5.82 -0.39
C PHE A 428 -3.46 -7.24 -0.52
N ASP A 429 -4.70 -7.35 -1.03
CA ASP A 429 -5.33 -8.63 -1.33
C ASP A 429 -6.38 -8.45 -2.45
N VAL A 430 -6.73 -9.55 -3.12
CA VAL A 430 -7.84 -9.58 -4.06
C VAL A 430 -8.80 -10.68 -3.65
N ARG A 431 -10.09 -10.32 -3.55
CA ARG A 431 -11.18 -11.25 -3.28
C ARG A 431 -12.02 -11.47 -4.52
N PHE A 432 -12.58 -12.66 -4.61
CA PHE A 432 -13.50 -13.09 -5.65
C PHE A 432 -14.66 -13.83 -5.00
N PRO A 433 -15.80 -14.00 -5.71
CA PRO A 433 -16.98 -14.65 -5.16
C PRO A 433 -16.68 -16.04 -4.58
N ASP A 434 -17.41 -16.39 -3.54
CA ASP A 434 -17.26 -17.69 -2.87
C ASP A 434 -17.73 -18.87 -3.73
N VAL A 435 -17.48 -20.09 -3.23
CA VAL A 435 -17.85 -21.32 -3.94
C VAL A 435 -19.38 -21.41 -4.14
N ASP A 436 -20.17 -20.87 -3.21
CA ASP A 436 -21.62 -20.90 -3.26
C ASP A 436 -22.18 -20.02 -4.37
N LYS A 437 -21.60 -18.85 -4.65
CA LYS A 437 -21.96 -18.02 -5.81
C LYS A 437 -21.41 -18.60 -7.10
N LEU A 438 -20.18 -19.10 -7.09
CA LEU A 438 -19.54 -19.66 -8.29
C LEU A 438 -20.20 -20.96 -8.77
N SER A 439 -20.90 -21.68 -7.90
CA SER A 439 -21.61 -22.93 -8.23
C SER A 439 -23.07 -22.72 -8.65
N ARG A 440 -23.61 -21.50 -8.56
CA ARG A 440 -24.99 -21.19 -9.00
C ARG A 440 -25.08 -21.16 -10.52
N LEU A 441 -26.21 -21.66 -11.03
CA LEU A 441 -26.56 -21.60 -12.45
C LEU A 441 -27.63 -20.51 -12.67
N PRO A 442 -27.50 -19.68 -13.73
CA PRO A 442 -26.41 -19.68 -14.71
C PRO A 442 -25.08 -19.18 -14.14
N ALA A 443 -23.97 -19.65 -14.72
CA ALA A 443 -22.63 -19.21 -14.32
C ALA A 443 -22.46 -17.71 -14.59
N LEU A 444 -21.60 -17.06 -13.79
CA LEU A 444 -21.32 -15.63 -13.94
C LEU A 444 -20.62 -15.34 -15.27
N GLU A 445 -21.20 -14.45 -16.07
CA GLU A 445 -20.63 -13.99 -17.33
C GLU A 445 -19.45 -13.02 -17.11
N VAL A 446 -19.51 -12.22 -16.05
CA VAL A 446 -18.52 -11.18 -15.72
C VAL A 446 -17.71 -11.57 -14.49
N GLN A 447 -16.38 -11.48 -14.58
CA GLN A 447 -15.48 -11.81 -13.47
C GLN A 447 -15.20 -10.57 -12.62
N SER A 448 -16.06 -10.28 -11.65
CA SER A 448 -15.87 -9.15 -10.73
C SER A 448 -14.95 -9.53 -9.57
N LEU A 449 -13.80 -8.86 -9.49
CA LEU A 449 -12.76 -9.00 -8.47
C LEU A 449 -12.80 -7.78 -7.54
N MET A 450 -12.86 -8.01 -6.23
CA MET A 450 -12.71 -6.95 -5.24
C MET A 450 -11.23 -6.78 -4.90
N VAL A 451 -10.70 -5.58 -5.11
CA VAL A 451 -9.31 -5.23 -4.78
C VAL A 451 -9.29 -4.53 -3.44
N ILE A 452 -8.60 -5.12 -2.47
CA ILE A 452 -8.30 -4.47 -1.19
C ILE A 452 -6.94 -3.78 -1.37
N PRO A 453 -6.89 -2.44 -1.40
CA PRO A 453 -5.63 -1.73 -1.51
C PRO A 453 -4.82 -1.77 -0.22
N ASP A 454 -3.51 -1.69 -0.38
CA ASP A 454 -2.61 -1.38 0.73
C ASP A 454 -2.83 0.09 1.15
N GLY A 455 -2.97 0.32 2.46
CA GLY A 455 -3.29 1.65 3.02
C GLY A 455 -2.29 2.74 2.64
N ARG A 456 -1.06 2.40 2.21
CA ARG A 456 -0.06 3.36 1.71
C ARG A 456 -0.44 3.98 0.39
N TYR A 457 -1.19 3.28 -0.44
CA TYR A 457 -1.45 3.64 -1.84
C TYR A 457 -2.92 4.00 -2.11
N GLY A 458 -3.72 4.15 -1.06
CA GLY A 458 -5.08 4.64 -1.16
C GLY A 458 -5.13 6.02 -1.84
N ASP A 459 -6.00 6.14 -2.83
CA ASP A 459 -6.24 7.36 -3.59
C ASP A 459 -7.29 8.26 -2.92
N ASN A 460 -7.98 7.78 -1.88
CA ASN A 460 -8.93 8.55 -1.08
C ASN A 460 -8.31 9.06 0.23
N ASP A 461 -9.07 9.89 0.94
CA ASP A 461 -8.60 10.55 2.17
C ASP A 461 -8.91 9.77 3.45
N ASP A 462 -9.70 8.70 3.35
CA ASP A 462 -10.01 7.83 4.49
C ASP A 462 -8.91 6.77 4.67
N ALA A 463 -8.12 6.94 5.73
CA ALA A 463 -7.05 6.02 6.09
C ALA A 463 -7.53 4.64 6.57
N LEU A 464 -8.75 4.54 7.11
CA LEU A 464 -9.34 3.28 7.56
C LEU A 464 -9.93 2.50 6.39
N ARG A 465 -10.42 3.23 5.39
CA ARG A 465 -11.16 2.69 4.23
C ARG A 465 -10.42 3.01 2.94
N PRO A 466 -9.20 2.47 2.73
CA PRO A 466 -8.43 2.80 1.55
C PRO A 466 -9.15 2.36 0.27
N ALA A 467 -9.17 3.21 -0.74
CA ALA A 467 -9.79 2.94 -2.03
C ALA A 467 -8.86 3.37 -3.16
N LEU A 468 -8.87 2.64 -4.27
CA LEU A 468 -8.17 3.03 -5.50
C LEU A 468 -9.09 3.81 -6.41
N SER A 469 -8.53 4.71 -7.22
CA SER A 469 -9.32 5.45 -8.19
C SER A 469 -9.87 4.52 -9.29
N ASN A 470 -11.05 4.85 -9.81
CA ASN A 470 -11.66 4.08 -10.91
C ASN A 470 -10.73 3.95 -12.13
N GLY A 471 -9.95 4.99 -12.46
CA GLY A 471 -8.98 4.95 -13.55
C GLY A 471 -7.88 3.92 -13.33
N ARG A 472 -7.41 3.77 -12.09
CA ARG A 472 -6.42 2.74 -11.72
C ARG A 472 -7.02 1.33 -11.83
N LEU A 473 -8.23 1.14 -11.29
CA LEU A 473 -8.95 -0.14 -11.38
C LEU A 473 -9.20 -0.56 -12.84
N SER A 474 -9.63 0.36 -13.71
CA SER A 474 -9.81 0.07 -15.14
C SER A 474 -8.51 -0.31 -15.83
N ARG A 475 -7.39 0.36 -15.51
CA ARG A 475 -6.07 0.02 -16.05
C ARG A 475 -5.61 -1.37 -15.61
N MET A 476 -5.81 -1.71 -14.34
CA MET A 476 -5.50 -3.04 -13.81
C MET A 476 -6.34 -4.13 -14.50
N ALA A 477 -7.62 -3.85 -14.78
CA ALA A 477 -8.52 -4.78 -15.45
C ALA A 477 -8.09 -5.01 -16.91
N GLN A 478 -7.73 -3.92 -17.61
CA GLN A 478 -7.20 -3.97 -18.97
C GLN A 478 -5.85 -4.69 -19.04
N TRP A 479 -5.00 -4.54 -18.03
CA TRP A 479 -3.75 -5.31 -17.95
C TRP A 479 -4.04 -6.80 -17.75
N LEU A 480 -4.94 -7.14 -16.81
CA LEU A 480 -5.28 -8.52 -16.51
C LEU A 480 -5.91 -9.23 -17.71
N SER A 481 -6.75 -8.54 -18.48
CA SER A 481 -7.44 -9.12 -19.65
C SER A 481 -6.49 -9.62 -20.74
N GLN A 482 -5.26 -9.09 -20.81
CA GLN A 482 -4.22 -9.57 -21.73
C GLN A 482 -3.75 -11.00 -21.40
N TYR A 483 -4.00 -11.46 -20.17
CA TYR A 483 -3.59 -12.78 -19.67
C TYR A 483 -4.77 -13.75 -19.48
N THR A 484 -6.00 -13.30 -19.69
CA THR A 484 -7.22 -14.11 -19.59
C THR A 484 -7.61 -14.70 -20.95
N SER A 485 -8.71 -15.47 -20.97
CA SER A 485 -9.39 -15.86 -22.21
C SER A 485 -9.98 -14.63 -22.91
N LEU A 486 -10.10 -14.67 -24.25
CA LEU A 486 -10.79 -13.62 -25.04
C LEU A 486 -12.28 -13.47 -24.69
N TRP A 487 -12.87 -14.48 -24.06
CA TRP A 487 -14.26 -14.49 -23.62
C TRP A 487 -14.44 -13.99 -22.17
N ALA A 488 -13.33 -13.80 -21.44
CA ALA A 488 -13.37 -13.33 -20.07
C ALA A 488 -13.23 -11.80 -20.06
N ALA A 489 -14.08 -11.14 -19.28
CA ALA A 489 -14.10 -9.69 -19.10
C ALA A 489 -13.94 -9.39 -17.61
N PRO A 490 -12.71 -9.49 -17.06
CA PRO A 490 -12.49 -9.21 -15.64
C PRO A 490 -12.75 -7.74 -15.35
N THR A 491 -13.45 -7.47 -14.25
CA THR A 491 -13.68 -6.12 -13.72
C THR A 491 -13.17 -6.04 -12.29
N LEU A 492 -12.62 -4.89 -11.92
CA LEU A 492 -12.07 -4.65 -10.59
C LEU A 492 -12.89 -3.58 -9.89
N LYS A 493 -13.16 -3.79 -8.61
CA LYS A 493 -13.91 -2.85 -7.76
C LYS A 493 -13.25 -2.70 -6.39
N ASN A 494 -13.45 -1.54 -5.77
CA ASN A 494 -13.12 -1.35 -4.35
C ASN A 494 -14.07 -2.15 -3.46
N PRO A 495 -13.66 -2.51 -2.23
CA PRO A 495 -14.55 -3.07 -1.22
C PRO A 495 -15.61 -2.07 -0.78
N LYS A 496 -16.76 -2.60 -0.36
CA LYS A 496 -17.72 -1.87 0.46
C LYS A 496 -17.30 -2.03 1.92
N TYR A 497 -16.94 -0.93 2.55
CA TYR A 497 -16.58 -0.94 3.95
C TYR A 497 -17.85 -0.93 4.80
N ILE A 498 -18.01 -1.94 5.65
CA ILE A 498 -19.14 -2.08 6.57
C ILE A 498 -18.64 -1.86 7.99
N ASP A 499 -19.20 -0.87 8.66
CA ASP A 499 -18.87 -0.58 10.04
C ASP A 499 -19.56 -1.58 10.97
N VAL A 500 -18.75 -2.29 11.75
CA VAL A 500 -19.17 -3.20 12.82
C VAL A 500 -18.86 -2.53 14.14
N THR A 501 -19.87 -1.94 14.76
CA THR A 501 -19.74 -1.31 16.06
C THR A 501 -19.67 -2.38 17.14
N ALA A 502 -18.54 -2.44 17.85
CA ALA A 502 -18.38 -3.31 19.00
C ALA A 502 -18.68 -2.51 20.27
N ARG A 503 -19.89 -2.66 20.78
CA ARG A 503 -20.29 -2.08 22.07
C ARG A 503 -19.89 -3.00 23.19
N TYR A 504 -19.06 -2.51 24.10
CA TYR A 504 -18.60 -3.31 25.23
C TYR A 504 -18.64 -2.55 26.55
N ARG A 505 -18.88 -3.31 27.61
CA ARG A 505 -18.84 -2.86 28.99
C ARG A 505 -17.84 -3.69 29.75
N VAL A 506 -16.85 -3.02 30.35
CA VAL A 506 -15.76 -3.68 31.07
C VAL A 506 -15.58 -3.06 32.45
N THR A 507 -15.13 -3.88 33.39
CA THR A 507 -14.62 -3.40 34.69
C THR A 507 -13.11 -3.30 34.57
N PHE A 508 -12.56 -2.11 34.80
CA PHE A 508 -11.11 -1.88 34.77
C PHE A 508 -10.43 -2.29 36.09
N VAL A 509 -9.13 -2.58 36.02
CA VAL A 509 -8.29 -2.85 37.19
C VAL A 509 -8.27 -1.63 38.13
N VAL A 510 -8.18 -1.88 39.44
CA VAL A 510 -8.11 -0.85 40.47
C VAL A 510 -7.01 0.17 40.16
N GLY A 511 -7.37 1.45 40.14
CA GLY A 511 -6.46 2.57 39.86
C GLY A 511 -6.59 3.18 38.46
N ILE A 512 -7.31 2.53 37.55
CA ILE A 512 -7.60 3.07 36.20
C ILE A 512 -8.93 3.83 36.22
N ARG A 513 -8.93 5.06 35.71
CA ARG A 513 -10.17 5.81 35.50
C ARG A 513 -10.92 5.28 34.27
N PRO A 514 -12.25 5.03 34.33
CA PRO A 514 -13.02 4.48 33.20
C PRO A 514 -12.85 5.26 31.89
N ASP A 515 -12.91 6.60 31.90
CA ASP A 515 -12.77 7.41 30.69
C ASP A 515 -11.40 7.28 30.01
N TYR A 516 -10.35 7.03 30.79
CA TYR A 516 -9.02 6.74 30.27
C TYR A 516 -8.94 5.30 29.76
N GLY A 517 -9.44 4.34 30.55
CA GLY A 517 -9.47 2.93 30.21
C GLY A 517 -10.19 2.66 28.89
N TYR A 518 -11.39 3.24 28.69
CA TYR A 518 -12.16 3.06 27.46
C TYR A 518 -11.47 3.67 26.24
N ARG A 519 -10.88 4.86 26.35
CA ARG A 519 -10.11 5.47 25.25
C ARG A 519 -8.88 4.65 24.88
N GLN A 520 -8.14 4.19 25.88
CA GLN A 520 -6.93 3.38 25.66
C GLN A 520 -7.28 2.01 25.05
N LEU A 521 -8.35 1.37 25.52
CA LEU A 521 -8.82 0.09 25.03
C LEU A 521 -9.38 0.20 23.60
N ALA A 522 -10.16 1.25 23.31
CA ALA A 522 -10.63 1.53 21.95
C ALA A 522 -9.47 1.73 20.97
N ALA A 523 -8.46 2.52 21.35
CA ALA A 523 -7.26 2.72 20.54
C ALA A 523 -6.48 1.42 20.32
N GLN A 524 -6.37 0.57 21.35
CA GLN A 524 -5.71 -0.74 21.22
C GLN A 524 -6.48 -1.67 20.27
N LEU A 525 -7.79 -1.82 20.45
CA LEU A 525 -8.62 -2.65 19.57
C LEU A 525 -8.57 -2.14 18.13
N GLN A 526 -8.57 -0.83 17.93
CA GLN A 526 -8.43 -0.24 16.62
C GLN A 526 -7.08 -0.59 15.99
N HIS A 527 -5.99 -0.55 16.76
CA HIS A 527 -4.67 -0.96 16.29
C HIS A 527 -4.57 -2.47 16.00
N ASP A 528 -5.13 -3.33 16.84
CA ASP A 528 -5.04 -4.79 16.70
C ASP A 528 -5.82 -5.31 15.48
N TYR A 529 -7.01 -4.74 15.23
CA TYR A 529 -7.88 -5.16 14.12
C TYR A 529 -7.67 -4.36 12.82
N MET A 530 -7.18 -3.12 12.91
CA MET A 530 -6.90 -2.26 11.76
C MET A 530 -5.53 -1.58 11.91
N PRO A 531 -4.43 -2.34 11.97
CA PRO A 531 -3.09 -1.77 12.18
C PRO A 531 -2.69 -0.78 11.07
N TRP A 532 -3.21 -0.96 9.86
CA TRP A 532 -3.01 -0.05 8.73
C TRP A 532 -3.52 1.38 8.97
N ALA A 533 -4.41 1.58 9.94
CA ALA A 533 -4.86 2.90 10.37
C ALA A 533 -3.72 3.77 10.91
N THR A 534 -2.76 3.13 11.58
CA THR A 534 -1.66 3.79 12.32
C THR A 534 -0.32 3.55 11.65
N ASP A 535 -0.03 2.31 11.24
CA ASP A 535 1.11 1.96 10.42
C ASP A 535 0.63 1.27 9.14
N ARG A 536 0.54 2.06 8.06
CA ARG A 536 0.15 1.60 6.73
C ARG A 536 1.07 0.50 6.17
N ARG A 537 2.23 0.22 6.77
CA ARG A 537 3.18 -0.82 6.34
C ARG A 537 2.89 -2.21 6.93
N GLN A 538 2.04 -2.31 7.96
CA GLN A 538 1.82 -3.58 8.64
C GLN A 538 0.90 -4.47 7.81
N ALA A 539 1.44 -5.60 7.33
CA ALA A 539 0.66 -6.60 6.62
C ALA A 539 -0.32 -7.29 7.59
N VAL A 540 -1.58 -7.39 7.20
CA VAL A 540 -2.62 -8.12 7.94
C VAL A 540 -3.05 -9.32 7.11
N THR A 541 -3.53 -10.37 7.75
CA THR A 541 -4.29 -11.39 7.02
C THR A 541 -5.75 -10.94 7.05
N PRO A 542 -6.33 -10.49 5.92
CA PRO A 542 -7.72 -10.08 5.93
C PRO A 542 -8.60 -11.29 6.30
N GLY A 543 -9.22 -11.21 7.48
CA GLY A 543 -10.31 -12.09 7.88
C GLY A 543 -11.58 -11.68 7.16
N ASN A 544 -12.37 -12.65 6.71
CA ASN A 544 -13.72 -12.38 6.22
C ASN A 544 -14.74 -12.28 7.35
N GLN A 545 -14.30 -12.28 8.61
CA GLN A 545 -15.18 -12.26 9.77
C GLN A 545 -14.54 -11.52 10.94
N VAL A 546 -15.38 -10.84 11.73
CA VAL A 546 -15.05 -10.38 13.08
C VAL A 546 -15.55 -11.45 14.05
N ASP A 547 -14.61 -12.27 14.54
CA ASP A 547 -14.92 -13.35 15.48
C ASP A 547 -15.25 -12.79 16.87
N TYR A 548 -16.49 -13.04 17.31
CA TYR A 548 -17.01 -12.55 18.58
C TYR A 548 -16.20 -13.06 19.78
N TYR A 549 -15.84 -14.35 19.77
CA TYR A 549 -15.11 -14.96 20.88
C TYR A 549 -13.65 -14.54 20.90
N GLN A 550 -13.04 -14.35 19.73
CA GLN A 550 -11.69 -13.79 19.64
C GLN A 550 -11.66 -12.35 20.15
N LEU A 551 -12.65 -11.52 19.80
CA LEU A 551 -12.76 -10.15 20.31
C LEU A 551 -12.98 -10.13 21.83
N LEU A 552 -13.86 -11.00 22.34
CA LEU A 552 -14.07 -11.17 23.77
C LEU A 552 -12.79 -11.59 24.49
N ALA A 553 -12.04 -12.54 23.94
CA ALA A 553 -10.77 -12.98 24.50
C ALA A 553 -9.72 -11.86 24.49
N THR A 554 -9.67 -11.07 23.42
CA THR A 554 -8.78 -9.90 23.30
C THR A 554 -9.09 -8.86 24.38
N LEU A 555 -10.38 -8.57 24.61
CA LEU A 555 -10.83 -7.70 25.70
C LEU A 555 -10.44 -8.25 27.08
N GLN A 556 -10.60 -9.55 27.31
CA GLN A 556 -10.25 -10.22 28.58
C GLN A 556 -8.74 -10.26 28.84
N GLN A 557 -7.92 -10.32 27.79
CA GLN A 557 -6.46 -10.37 27.90
C GLN A 557 -5.83 -8.98 28.01
N SER A 558 -6.60 -7.90 27.83
CA SER A 558 -6.08 -6.54 28.00
C SER A 558 -5.64 -6.30 29.45
N PRO A 559 -4.42 -5.78 29.69
CA PRO A 559 -3.91 -5.53 31.05
C PRO A 559 -4.70 -4.46 31.81
N LEU A 560 -5.55 -3.70 31.11
CA LEU A 560 -6.41 -2.67 31.71
C LEU A 560 -7.70 -3.26 32.30
N VAL A 561 -8.13 -4.42 31.81
CA VAL A 561 -9.45 -5.00 32.07
C VAL A 561 -9.36 -6.06 33.18
N GLN A 562 -10.23 -5.94 34.18
CA GLN A 562 -10.43 -6.96 35.21
C GLN A 562 -11.49 -7.99 34.80
N SER A 563 -12.59 -7.53 34.19
CA SER A 563 -13.66 -8.40 33.67
C SER A 563 -14.43 -7.74 32.54
N VAL A 564 -14.94 -8.55 31.61
CA VAL A 564 -15.86 -8.10 30.56
C VAL A 564 -17.29 -8.41 30.99
N ASN A 565 -18.15 -7.40 31.05
CA ASN A 565 -19.52 -7.50 31.55
C ASN A 565 -20.51 -7.71 30.41
N ALA A 566 -20.29 -7.06 29.27
CA ALA A 566 -21.10 -7.21 28.07
C ALA A 566 -20.26 -6.92 26.81
N LEU A 567 -20.57 -7.62 25.72
CA LEU A 567 -20.10 -7.35 24.37
C LEU A 567 -21.27 -7.58 23.41
N VAL A 568 -21.54 -6.62 22.54
CA VAL A 568 -22.55 -6.71 21.48
C VAL A 568 -21.93 -6.15 20.21
N LEU A 569 -22.08 -6.87 19.11
CA LEU A 569 -21.67 -6.42 17.78
C LEU A 569 -22.90 -5.93 17.04
N SER A 570 -22.87 -4.69 16.55
CA SER A 570 -23.91 -4.14 15.68
C SER A 570 -23.34 -3.76 14.33
N HIS A 571 -24.07 -4.05 13.27
CA HIS A 571 -23.70 -3.64 11.91
C HIS A 571 -24.95 -3.40 11.08
N ASP A 572 -24.83 -2.54 10.07
CA ASP A 572 -25.94 -2.26 9.17
C ASP A 572 -26.09 -3.38 8.14
N VAL A 573 -27.33 -3.82 7.93
CA VAL A 573 -27.71 -4.80 6.91
C VAL A 573 -28.75 -4.16 6.00
N ILE A 574 -28.55 -4.26 4.70
CA ILE A 574 -29.55 -3.83 3.72
C ILE A 574 -30.71 -4.83 3.75
N ASP A 575 -31.91 -4.35 4.08
CA ASP A 575 -33.14 -5.14 4.09
C ASP A 575 -33.64 -5.46 2.65
N GLU A 576 -34.66 -6.31 2.54
CA GLU A 576 -35.26 -6.68 1.25
C GLU A 576 -35.82 -5.49 0.45
N THR A 577 -35.99 -4.33 1.09
CA THR A 577 -36.48 -3.08 0.49
C THR A 577 -35.36 -2.10 0.13
N GLY A 578 -34.10 -2.47 0.36
CA GLY A 578 -32.93 -1.64 0.05
C GLY A 578 -32.57 -0.62 1.14
N LYS A 579 -33.19 -0.68 2.33
CA LYS A 579 -32.87 0.23 3.44
C LYS A 579 -31.86 -0.39 4.42
N PRO A 580 -30.87 0.39 4.90
CA PRO A 580 -29.98 -0.07 5.96
C PRO A 580 -30.77 -0.21 7.27
N THR A 581 -30.73 -1.40 7.85
CA THR A 581 -31.29 -1.74 9.15
C THR A 581 -30.15 -2.22 10.04
N SER A 582 -29.94 -1.56 11.18
CA SER A 582 -28.91 -1.98 12.14
C SER A 582 -29.33 -3.29 12.82
N MET A 583 -28.47 -4.30 12.74
CA MET A 583 -28.66 -5.60 13.36
C MET A 583 -27.68 -5.77 14.52
N GLU A 584 -28.18 -6.07 15.71
CA GLU A 584 -27.35 -6.37 16.89
C GLU A 584 -27.24 -7.88 17.10
N THR A 585 -26.03 -8.37 17.36
CA THR A 585 -25.74 -9.79 17.54
C THR A 585 -24.69 -10.03 18.62
N GLN A 586 -24.75 -11.21 19.23
CA GLN A 586 -23.70 -11.74 20.12
C GLN A 586 -23.05 -12.97 19.48
N SER A 587 -22.74 -12.84 18.20
CA SER A 587 -22.18 -13.91 17.36
C SER A 587 -21.19 -13.31 16.37
N THR A 588 -20.32 -14.16 15.81
CA THR A 588 -19.37 -13.78 14.76
C THR A 588 -20.08 -13.15 13.58
N VAL A 589 -19.62 -11.97 13.17
CA VAL A 589 -20.11 -11.24 11.99
C VAL A 589 -19.23 -11.61 10.80
N THR A 590 -19.83 -12.04 9.69
CA THR A 590 -19.10 -12.44 8.48
C THR A 590 -19.41 -11.46 7.34
N ALA A 591 -18.38 -11.00 6.64
CA ALA A 591 -18.47 -10.14 5.48
C ALA A 591 -19.09 -10.87 4.29
N ARG A 592 -19.89 -10.17 3.48
CA ARG A 592 -20.27 -10.67 2.15
C ARG A 592 -19.10 -10.53 1.17
N ASP A 593 -19.20 -11.18 0.00
CA ASP A 593 -18.12 -11.21 -1.00
C ASP A 593 -17.61 -9.86 -1.49
N ASP A 594 -18.40 -8.79 -1.38
CA ASP A 594 -18.03 -7.43 -1.76
C ASP A 594 -17.83 -6.49 -0.57
N GLU A 595 -17.75 -7.03 0.65
CA GLU A 595 -17.64 -6.27 1.89
C GLU A 595 -16.29 -6.49 2.60
N VAL A 596 -15.82 -5.46 3.28
CA VAL A 596 -14.72 -5.50 4.25
C VAL A 596 -15.23 -4.89 5.54
N LEU A 597 -15.05 -5.61 6.66
CA LEU A 597 -15.54 -5.18 7.96
C LEU A 597 -14.54 -4.21 8.61
N ILE A 598 -15.04 -3.09 9.10
CA ILE A 598 -14.30 -2.09 9.88
C ILE A 598 -14.81 -2.15 11.31
N LEU A 599 -13.93 -2.46 12.27
CA LEU A 599 -14.32 -2.55 13.68
C LEU A 599 -14.38 -1.14 14.29
N CYS A 600 -15.53 -0.74 14.79
CA CYS A 600 -15.74 0.53 15.48
C CYS A 600 -15.92 0.26 17.00
N PRO A 601 -14.84 0.29 17.81
CA PRO A 601 -14.95 0.02 19.24
C PRO A 601 -15.65 1.16 19.99
N GLU A 602 -16.74 0.86 20.67
CA GLU A 602 -17.54 1.84 21.45
C GLU A 602 -17.65 1.35 22.90
N GLY A 603 -16.97 2.05 23.82
CA GLY A 603 -17.03 1.77 25.24
C GLY A 603 -18.22 2.43 25.91
N GLU A 604 -19.07 1.66 26.59
CA GLU A 604 -20.22 2.22 27.31
C GLU A 604 -19.79 2.77 28.68
N THR A 605 -19.85 4.10 28.84
CA THR A 605 -19.59 4.78 30.11
C THR A 605 -20.82 4.86 31.02
N HIS A 606 -22.00 4.45 30.54
CA HIS A 606 -23.24 4.53 31.30
C HIS A 606 -23.46 3.28 32.17
N VAL A 607 -23.62 3.54 33.48
CA VAL A 607 -24.08 2.61 34.51
C VAL A 607 -25.53 2.23 34.28
#